data_AF-A0A6G0A2E7-F1
#
_entry.id   AF-A0A6G0A2E7-F1
#
_cell.length_a   1.000
_cell.length_b   1.000
_cell.length_c   1.000
_cell.angle_alpha   90.00
_cell.angle_beta   90.00
_cell.angle_gamma   90.00
#
_symmetry.space_group_name_H-M   'P 1'
#
loop_
_entity.id
_entity.type
_entity.pdbx_description
1 polymer ?
#
loop_
_entity_poly.entity_id
_entity_poly.type
_entity_poly.pdbx_seq_one_letter_code
_entity_poly.pdbx_strand_id
1 'polypeptide(L)'
;MATTTTETLEFPSAKWFQALADAADTDAERYRQLGMVECTLVLQVGDAAYRLTFEGFGCTGVSDWDGSEEGVDCHVSASAEDWRELIEHIQARGRADIHHTLNSLVLAGERFHLTGDEQLGIDTFYRYNATFQAFIEEAAKIPTRFG
;
A
#
# COMPACT_ATOMS: atom_id res chain seq x y z
N MET A 1 10.20 25.44 -20.33
CA MET A 1 10.42 24.23 -19.52
C MET A 1 9.66 24.43 -18.23
N ALA A 2 8.60 23.66 -17.99
CA ALA A 2 7.83 23.78 -16.76
C ALA A 2 8.61 23.05 -15.65
N THR A 3 9.06 23.79 -14.63
CA THR A 3 9.48 23.21 -13.36
C THR A 3 8.25 22.61 -12.71
N THR A 4 8.09 21.29 -12.78
CA THR A 4 7.15 20.56 -11.92
C THR A 4 7.66 20.70 -10.50
N THR A 5 7.02 21.56 -9.71
CA THR A 5 7.18 21.57 -8.26
C THR A 5 6.74 20.21 -7.76
N THR A 6 7.68 19.38 -7.30
CA THR A 6 7.33 18.10 -6.69
C THR A 6 6.67 18.40 -5.35
N GLU A 7 5.34 18.38 -5.32
CA GLU A 7 4.56 18.60 -4.10
C GLU A 7 4.93 17.54 -3.06
N THR A 8 5.22 17.98 -1.83
CA THR A 8 5.44 17.06 -0.71
C THR A 8 4.10 16.70 -0.10
N LEU A 9 3.79 15.40 -0.03
CA LEU A 9 2.52 14.88 0.46
C LEU A 9 2.64 14.40 1.90
N GLU A 10 1.58 14.58 2.69
CA GLU A 10 1.53 14.12 4.08
C GLU A 10 1.25 12.62 4.15
N PHE A 11 2.07 11.89 4.90
CA PHE A 11 1.82 10.48 5.23
C PHE A 11 1.40 10.32 6.70
N PRO A 12 0.37 9.50 6.98
CA PRO A 12 -0.54 8.87 6.01
C PRO A 12 -1.65 9.84 5.57
N SER A 13 -2.10 9.75 4.30
CA SER A 13 -3.29 10.44 3.81
C SER A 13 -3.84 9.79 2.54
N ALA A 14 -5.14 9.95 2.27
CA ALA A 14 -5.75 9.45 1.03
C ALA A 14 -5.06 10.05 -0.22
N LYS A 15 -4.67 11.34 -0.15
CA LYS A 15 -3.91 12.00 -1.22
C LYS A 15 -2.55 11.35 -1.46
N TRP A 16 -1.87 10.91 -0.41
CA TRP A 16 -0.58 10.21 -0.52
C TRP A 16 -0.73 8.83 -1.17
N PHE A 17 -1.75 8.06 -0.77
CA PHE A 17 -2.05 6.77 -1.40
C PHE A 17 -2.53 6.92 -2.85
N GLN A 18 -3.27 7.98 -3.17
CA GLN A 18 -3.63 8.29 -4.56
C GLN A 18 -2.38 8.56 -5.41
N ALA A 19 -1.37 9.23 -4.85
CA ALA A 19 -0.12 9.45 -5.57
C ALA A 19 0.65 8.14 -5.85
N LEU A 20 0.53 7.13 -4.99
CA LEU A 20 1.03 5.78 -5.29
C LEU A 20 0.27 5.15 -6.47
N ALA A 21 -1.05 5.30 -6.50
CA ALA A 21 -1.86 4.80 -7.62
C ALA A 21 -1.47 5.48 -8.95
N ASP A 22 -1.26 6.79 -8.95
CA ASP A 22 -0.82 7.53 -10.13
C ASP A 22 0.60 7.11 -10.58
N ALA A 23 1.50 6.84 -9.63
CA ALA A 23 2.84 6.33 -9.90
C ALA A 23 2.81 4.90 -10.46
N ALA A 24 1.92 4.05 -9.92
CA ALA A 24 1.68 2.69 -10.41
C ALA A 24 1.14 2.68 -11.85
N ASP A 25 0.22 3.58 -12.19
CA ASP A 25 -0.30 3.72 -13.56
C ASP A 25 0.79 4.16 -14.55
N THR A 26 1.70 5.03 -14.09
CA THR A 26 2.88 5.40 -14.90
C THR A 26 3.82 4.20 -15.13
N ASP A 27 3.83 3.22 -14.23
CA ASP A 27 4.60 1.97 -14.31
C ASP A 27 3.76 0.78 -14.82
N ALA A 28 2.75 1.04 -15.67
CA ALA A 28 1.76 0.03 -16.08
C ALA A 28 2.35 -1.25 -16.71
N GLU A 29 3.56 -1.23 -17.27
CA GLU A 29 4.20 -2.46 -17.77
C GLU A 29 4.55 -3.41 -16.60
N ARG A 30 5.10 -2.88 -15.50
CA ARG A 30 5.40 -3.64 -14.29
C ARG A 30 4.15 -4.32 -13.76
N TYR A 31 3.05 -3.58 -13.64
CA TYR A 31 1.81 -4.14 -13.08
C TYR A 31 1.14 -5.15 -14.00
N ARG A 32 1.23 -4.99 -15.33
CA ARG A 32 0.78 -6.02 -16.28
C ARG A 32 1.55 -7.34 -16.12
N GLN A 33 2.84 -7.28 -15.77
CA GLN A 33 3.65 -8.48 -15.52
C GLN A 33 3.28 -9.16 -14.20
N LEU A 34 2.80 -8.41 -13.21
CA LEU A 34 2.31 -8.96 -11.93
C LEU A 34 0.96 -9.67 -12.09
N GLY A 35 0.21 -9.35 -13.16
CA GLY A 35 -1.06 -9.99 -13.50
C GLY A 35 -2.26 -9.23 -12.98
N MET A 36 -3.46 -9.79 -13.23
CA MET A 36 -4.70 -9.14 -12.83
C MET A 36 -4.95 -9.27 -11.34
N VAL A 37 -5.46 -8.20 -10.74
CA VAL A 37 -5.85 -8.10 -9.34
C VAL A 37 -7.29 -7.61 -9.26
N GLU A 38 -8.08 -8.24 -8.40
CA GLU A 38 -9.47 -7.88 -8.11
C GLU A 38 -9.63 -8.04 -6.60
N CYS A 39 -9.53 -6.92 -5.87
CA CYS A 39 -9.72 -6.91 -4.42
C CYS A 39 -9.82 -5.50 -3.85
N THR A 40 -10.41 -5.40 -2.67
CA THR A 40 -10.35 -4.24 -1.79
C THR A 40 -9.45 -4.54 -0.60
N LEU A 41 -8.35 -3.78 -0.50
CA LEU A 41 -7.39 -3.82 0.59
C LEU A 41 -7.59 -2.60 1.50
N VAL A 42 -7.63 -2.80 2.80
CA VAL A 42 -7.52 -1.72 3.77
C VAL A 42 -6.10 -1.69 4.32
N LEU A 43 -5.51 -0.49 4.37
CA LEU A 43 -4.28 -0.22 5.09
C LEU A 43 -4.58 0.69 6.28
N GLN A 44 -4.36 0.19 7.48
CA GLN A 44 -4.48 0.96 8.71
C GLN A 44 -3.09 1.33 9.24
N VAL A 45 -2.87 2.65 9.37
CA VAL A 45 -1.66 3.31 9.82
C VAL A 45 -1.95 4.01 11.14
N GLY A 46 -1.67 3.33 12.26
CA GLY A 46 -2.09 3.81 13.58
C GLY A 46 -3.63 3.91 13.66
N ASP A 47 -4.13 5.12 13.91
CA ASP A 47 -5.57 5.41 14.01
C ASP A 47 -6.23 5.77 12.66
N ALA A 48 -5.44 6.02 11.62
CA ALA A 48 -5.95 6.35 10.29
C ALA A 48 -6.00 5.10 9.42
N ALA A 49 -7.01 4.98 8.56
CA ALA A 49 -7.12 3.85 7.66
C ALA A 49 -7.68 4.25 6.30
N TYR A 50 -7.22 3.53 5.27
CA TYR A 50 -7.50 3.86 3.88
C TYR A 50 -7.92 2.61 3.14
N ARG A 51 -9.00 2.74 2.37
CA ARG A 51 -9.49 1.71 1.47
C ARG A 51 -8.84 1.91 0.09
N LEU A 52 -8.25 0.84 -0.41
CA LEU A 52 -7.63 0.75 -1.73
C LEU A 52 -8.39 -0.28 -2.55
N THR A 53 -8.93 0.14 -3.69
CA THR A 53 -9.61 -0.75 -4.63
C THR A 53 -8.66 -1.06 -5.78
N PHE A 54 -8.41 -2.34 -5.99
CA PHE A 54 -7.60 -2.85 -7.08
C PHE A 54 -8.48 -3.60 -8.07
N GLU A 55 -8.40 -3.19 -9.35
CA GLU A 55 -9.15 -3.79 -10.45
C GLU A 55 -8.23 -3.86 -11.69
N GLY A 56 -8.34 -4.93 -12.47
CA GLY A 56 -7.49 -5.14 -13.63
C GLY A 56 -6.00 -5.18 -13.24
N PHE A 57 -5.24 -4.15 -13.57
CA PHE A 57 -3.78 -4.13 -13.39
C PHE A 57 -3.29 -3.03 -12.45
N GLY A 58 -4.12 -2.52 -11.55
CA GLY A 58 -3.67 -1.43 -10.68
C GLY A 58 -4.67 -1.03 -9.61
N CYS A 59 -4.33 0.00 -8.85
CA CYS A 59 -5.22 0.62 -7.87
C CYS A 59 -6.11 1.64 -8.59
N THR A 60 -7.42 1.40 -8.62
CA THR A 60 -8.41 2.24 -9.29
C THR A 60 -9.14 3.19 -8.35
N GLY A 61 -9.05 2.97 -7.04
CA GLY A 61 -9.70 3.81 -6.03
C GLY A 61 -8.93 3.89 -4.73
N VAL A 62 -8.93 5.09 -4.14
CA VAL A 62 -8.37 5.38 -2.82
C VAL A 62 -9.36 6.25 -2.05
N SER A 63 -9.71 5.86 -0.83
CA SER A 63 -10.54 6.67 0.06
C SER A 63 -10.15 6.49 1.53
N ASP A 64 -10.54 7.42 2.38
CA ASP A 64 -10.57 7.17 3.83
C ASP A 64 -11.50 5.97 4.12
N TRP A 65 -11.18 5.23 5.18
CA TRP A 65 -11.99 4.11 5.65
C TRP A 65 -12.55 4.42 7.03
N ASP A 66 -13.84 4.17 7.21
CA ASP A 66 -14.60 4.46 8.43
C ASP A 66 -14.68 3.26 9.40
N GLY A 67 -14.04 2.13 9.07
CA GLY A 67 -14.11 0.89 9.81
C GLY A 67 -15.17 -0.10 9.32
N SER A 68 -15.89 0.22 8.23
CA SER A 68 -16.87 -0.71 7.65
C SER A 68 -16.20 -1.93 6.99
N GLU A 69 -16.44 -3.12 7.52
CA GLU A 69 -15.93 -4.38 6.96
C GLU A 69 -16.63 -4.78 5.64
N GLU A 70 -17.73 -4.11 5.27
CA GLU A 70 -18.46 -4.43 4.04
C GLU A 70 -17.59 -4.20 2.79
N GLY A 71 -17.39 -5.28 2.03
CA GLY A 71 -16.66 -5.26 0.77
C GLY A 71 -15.14 -5.12 0.93
N VAL A 72 -14.59 -5.38 2.11
CA VAL A 72 -13.13 -5.42 2.36
C VAL A 72 -12.67 -6.87 2.30
N ASP A 73 -11.75 -7.20 1.39
CA ASP A 73 -11.20 -8.55 1.29
C ASP A 73 -10.13 -8.78 2.36
N CYS A 74 -9.22 -7.84 2.50
CA CYS A 74 -8.12 -7.94 3.46
C CYS A 74 -7.76 -6.58 4.07
N HIS A 75 -7.24 -6.62 5.28
CA HIS A 75 -6.90 -5.46 6.06
C HIS A 75 -5.55 -5.69 6.74
N VAL A 76 -4.58 -4.83 6.42
CA VAL A 76 -3.25 -4.81 7.04
C VAL A 76 -3.17 -3.62 7.99
N SER A 77 -2.88 -3.89 9.25
CA SER A 77 -2.73 -2.88 10.30
C SER A 77 -1.33 -2.92 10.91
N ALA A 78 -0.80 -1.75 11.22
CA ALA A 78 0.43 -1.58 12.00
C ALA A 78 0.44 -0.20 12.66
N SER A 79 1.40 0.04 13.56
CA SER A 79 1.58 1.36 14.15
C SER A 79 2.02 2.39 13.10
N ALA A 80 1.78 3.68 13.37
CA ALA A 80 2.26 4.75 12.49
C ALA A 80 3.80 4.77 12.38
N GLU A 81 4.50 4.38 13.45
CA GLU A 81 5.96 4.29 13.49
C GLU A 81 6.48 3.15 12.60
N ASP A 82 5.84 1.97 12.64
CA ASP A 82 6.22 0.81 11.83
C ASP A 82 6.01 1.06 10.33
N TRP A 83 4.88 1.68 9.98
CA TRP A 83 4.64 2.11 8.61
C TRP A 83 5.66 3.16 8.15
N ARG A 84 5.94 4.16 8.99
CA ARG A 84 6.96 5.16 8.70
C ARG A 84 8.32 4.52 8.45
N GLU A 85 8.75 3.59 9.29
CA GLU A 85 10.01 2.85 9.13
C GLU A 85 10.07 2.15 7.76
N LEU A 86 8.99 1.46 7.38
CA LEU A 86 8.89 0.80 6.07
C LEU A 86 9.00 1.81 4.92
N ILE A 87 8.28 2.93 4.98
CA ILE A 87 8.29 3.94 3.93
C ILE A 87 9.66 4.64 3.83
N GLU A 88 10.27 5.04 4.95
CA GLU A 88 11.61 5.62 4.99
C GLU A 88 12.65 4.63 4.45
N HIS A 89 12.51 3.34 4.77
CA HIS A 89 13.37 2.29 4.23
C HIS A 89 13.30 2.21 2.70
N ILE A 90 12.08 2.19 2.15
CA ILE A 90 11.83 2.15 0.70
C ILE A 90 12.37 3.41 0.03
N GLN A 91 12.15 4.59 0.61
CA GLN A 91 12.64 5.86 0.06
C GLN A 91 14.17 5.93 0.02
N ALA A 92 14.85 5.38 1.03
CA ALA A 92 16.30 5.36 1.08
C ALA A 92 16.93 4.40 0.05
N ARG A 93 16.24 3.33 -0.35
CA ARG A 93 16.80 2.22 -1.15
C ARG A 93 16.12 1.99 -2.50
N GLY A 94 15.03 2.67 -2.77
CA GLY A 94 14.18 2.49 -3.95
C GLY A 94 13.23 1.29 -3.88
N ARG A 95 13.38 0.40 -2.88
CA ARG A 95 12.54 -0.79 -2.66
C ARG A 95 12.74 -1.36 -1.26
N ALA A 96 11.87 -2.28 -0.85
CA ALA A 96 12.05 -3.08 0.35
C ALA A 96 13.19 -4.11 0.18
N ASP A 97 13.88 -4.43 1.28
CA ASP A 97 14.66 -5.66 1.37
C ASP A 97 13.81 -6.84 1.87
N ILE A 98 14.40 -8.04 1.93
CA ILE A 98 13.70 -9.26 2.31
C ILE A 98 13.03 -9.17 3.69
N HIS A 99 13.55 -8.37 4.62
CA HIS A 99 12.99 -8.19 5.97
C HIS A 99 11.97 -7.05 6.07
N HIS A 100 11.90 -6.17 5.07
CA HIS A 100 11.01 -5.01 5.03
C HIS A 100 9.95 -5.13 3.93
N THR A 101 9.56 -6.35 3.58
CA THR A 101 8.40 -6.57 2.68
C THR A 101 7.12 -6.72 3.50
N LEU A 102 5.97 -6.33 2.95
CA LEU A 102 4.66 -6.56 3.55
C LEU A 102 4.49 -8.02 3.95
N ASN A 103 4.88 -8.95 3.06
CA ASN A 103 4.83 -10.38 3.35
C ASN A 103 5.62 -10.75 4.60
N SER A 104 6.89 -10.32 4.70
CA SER A 104 7.76 -10.72 5.80
C SER A 104 7.35 -10.07 7.11
N LEU A 105 6.88 -8.83 7.08
CA LEU A 105 6.37 -8.11 8.24
C LEU A 105 5.08 -8.74 8.78
N VAL A 106 4.14 -9.09 7.89
CA VAL A 106 2.89 -9.80 8.25
C VAL A 106 3.18 -11.21 8.75
N LEU A 107 4.08 -11.95 8.10
CA LEU A 107 4.45 -13.31 8.53
C LEU A 107 5.14 -13.35 9.89
N ALA A 108 5.94 -12.33 10.21
CA ALA A 108 6.51 -12.19 11.55
C ALA A 108 5.41 -11.98 12.60
N GLY A 109 4.35 -11.24 12.26
CA GLY A 109 3.16 -11.07 13.09
C GLY A 109 3.37 -10.21 14.35
N GLU A 110 4.57 -9.63 14.53
CA GLU A 110 4.92 -8.81 15.70
C GLU A 110 4.51 -7.34 15.54
N ARG A 111 4.59 -6.81 14.31
CA ARG A 111 4.46 -5.37 14.01
C ARG A 111 3.33 -5.06 13.02
N PHE A 112 3.16 -5.96 12.04
CA PHE A 112 2.10 -5.88 11.05
C PHE A 112 1.14 -7.05 11.26
N HIS A 113 -0.15 -6.74 11.26
CA HIS A 113 -1.21 -7.71 11.47
C HIS A 113 -2.12 -7.73 10.24
N LEU A 114 -2.39 -8.94 9.76
CA LEU A 114 -3.32 -9.18 8.67
C LEU A 114 -4.63 -9.74 9.24
N THR A 115 -5.72 -9.08 8.89
CA THR A 115 -7.09 -9.57 9.05
C THR A 115 -7.73 -9.68 7.67
N GLY A 116 -8.69 -10.57 7.49
CA GLY A 116 -9.39 -10.73 6.21
C GLY A 116 -10.81 -11.22 6.42
N ASP A 117 -11.61 -11.15 5.36
CA ASP A 117 -12.92 -11.78 5.32
C ASP A 117 -12.75 -13.31 5.36
N GLU A 118 -12.85 -13.85 6.56
CA GLU A 118 -12.55 -15.24 6.88
C GLU A 118 -11.16 -15.69 6.33
N GLN A 119 -11.05 -16.96 5.91
CA GLN A 119 -9.81 -17.48 5.30
C GLN A 119 -9.57 -16.90 3.91
N LEU A 120 -10.64 -16.55 3.18
CA LEU A 120 -10.53 -16.09 1.80
C LEU A 120 -9.77 -14.77 1.72
N GLY A 121 -10.02 -13.85 2.64
CA GLY A 121 -9.29 -12.59 2.73
C GLY A 121 -7.79 -12.76 2.96
N ILE A 122 -7.42 -13.68 3.85
CA ILE A 122 -6.02 -14.04 4.11
C ILE A 122 -5.36 -14.61 2.85
N ASP A 123 -6.05 -15.53 2.16
CA ASP A 123 -5.55 -16.12 0.91
C ASP A 123 -5.43 -15.08 -0.21
N THR A 124 -6.36 -14.12 -0.28
CA THR A 124 -6.32 -12.99 -1.21
C THR A 124 -5.07 -12.13 -0.97
N PHE A 125 -4.72 -11.85 0.29
CA PHE A 125 -3.50 -11.11 0.62
C PHE A 125 -2.25 -11.79 0.06
N TYR A 126 -2.08 -13.09 0.30
CA TYR A 126 -0.91 -13.82 -0.18
C TYR A 126 -0.92 -14.00 -1.70
N ARG A 127 -2.09 -14.16 -2.32
CA ARG A 127 -2.25 -14.26 -3.78
C ARG A 127 -1.77 -12.99 -4.49
N TYR A 128 -2.16 -11.82 -3.99
CA TYR A 128 -1.85 -10.53 -4.62
C TYR A 128 -0.69 -9.78 -3.96
N ASN A 129 0.06 -10.44 -3.08
CA ASN A 129 1.14 -9.84 -2.30
C ASN A 129 2.16 -9.10 -3.17
N ALA A 130 2.54 -9.65 -4.32
CA ALA A 130 3.49 -9.02 -5.23
C ALA A 130 2.98 -7.66 -5.77
N THR A 131 1.68 -7.55 -6.04
CA THR A 131 1.03 -6.30 -6.45
C THR A 131 1.00 -5.30 -5.31
N PHE A 132 0.63 -5.71 -4.10
CA PHE A 132 0.62 -4.82 -2.93
C PHE A 132 2.03 -4.34 -2.55
N GLN A 133 3.01 -5.23 -2.63
CA GLN A 133 4.41 -4.87 -2.39
C GLN A 133 4.89 -3.86 -3.43
N ALA A 134 4.62 -4.10 -4.73
CA ALA A 134 4.97 -3.15 -5.78
C ALA A 134 4.31 -1.79 -5.57
N PHE A 135 3.03 -1.78 -5.16
CA PHE A 135 2.28 -0.57 -4.87
C PHE A 135 2.91 0.26 -3.74
N ILE A 136 3.24 -0.37 -2.60
CA ILE A 136 3.92 0.34 -1.50
C ILE A 136 5.33 0.79 -1.90
N GLU A 137 6.02 0.05 -2.76
CA GLU A 137 7.33 0.46 -3.28
C GLU A 137 7.30 1.71 -4.17
N GLU A 138 6.14 2.07 -4.73
CA GLU A 138 5.97 3.36 -5.41
C GLU A 138 6.26 4.55 -4.49
N ALA A 139 6.23 4.36 -3.16
CA ALA A 139 6.59 5.37 -2.18
C ALA A 139 8.01 5.91 -2.34
N ALA A 140 8.90 5.14 -2.99
CA ALA A 140 10.23 5.60 -3.37
C ALA A 140 10.22 6.83 -4.31
N LYS A 141 9.12 7.02 -5.05
CA LYS A 141 8.93 8.11 -6.02
C LYS A 141 8.20 9.32 -5.42
N ILE A 142 7.61 9.20 -4.22
CA ILE A 142 6.73 10.21 -3.63
C ILE A 142 7.47 11.03 -2.56
N PRO A 143 7.69 12.34 -2.74
CA PRO A 143 8.20 13.18 -1.67
C PRO A 143 7.20 13.21 -0.51
N THR A 144 7.65 12.75 0.65
CA THR A 144 6.77 12.48 1.79
C THR A 144 7.16 13.33 2.98
N ARG A 145 6.16 13.93 3.64
CA ARG A 145 6.27 14.52 4.96
C ARG A 145 5.53 13.63 5.95
N PHE A 146 6.25 13.15 6.96
CA PHE A 146 5.65 12.41 8.07
C PHE A 146 5.08 13.41 9.09
N GLY A 147 3.80 13.23 9.43
CA GLY A 147 3.08 14.00 10.45
C GLY A 147 3.45 13.61 11.87
#